data_AF-A0A834BM81-F1
#
_entry.id   AF-A0A834BM81-F1
#
_cell.length_a   1.000
_cell.length_b   1.000
_cell.length_c   1.000
_cell.angle_alpha   90.00
_cell.angle_beta   90.00
_cell.angle_gamma   90.00
#
_symmetry.space_group_name_H-M   'P 1'
#
loop_
_entity.id
_entity.type
_entity.pdbx_description
1 polymer ?
#
loop_
_entity_poly.entity_id
_entity_poly.type
_entity_poly.pdbx_seq_one_letter_code
_entity_poly.pdbx_strand_id
1 'polypeptide(L)'
;MVHGLQHYFSSRGIAIAVQYFWDRGHRDITVFVPQWRFSKDAKVREGHFLQKLYSLSLLSLTPSRVMDGKRISSYDDRFMVKLAEETDGIIVSNDQFRDLAEESEKWMAIIRERLLPFTFVGNLFMVPDDPLGRNGPMLDEFLKKPVRAQESSKAQHPSRGFTEHSNQQQGREEEEKGSGGIRKTRETERLRRQLLEVFWGQDHKVDFILQREPYCRDINQLSEALLSLNF
;
A
#
# COMPACT_ATOMS: atom_id res chain seq x y z
N MET A 1 -16.13 -13.34 8.59
CA MET A 1 -17.34 -13.98 9.15
C MET A 1 -18.19 -14.69 8.08
N VAL A 2 -18.43 -14.09 6.90
CA VAL A 2 -19.27 -14.65 5.82
C VAL A 2 -18.90 -16.10 5.43
N HIS A 3 -17.63 -16.37 5.12
CA HIS A 3 -17.16 -17.74 4.81
C HIS A 3 -17.41 -18.75 5.96
N GLY A 4 -17.38 -18.29 7.21
CA GLY A 4 -17.67 -19.13 8.38
C GLY A 4 -19.17 -19.22 8.69
N LEU A 5 -20.04 -18.82 7.74
CA LEU A 5 -21.49 -18.76 7.86
C LEU A 5 -21.96 -18.01 9.12
N GLN A 6 -21.25 -16.94 9.49
CA GLN A 6 -21.49 -16.15 10.71
C GLN A 6 -21.31 -16.92 12.04
N HIS A 7 -20.93 -18.20 12.01
CA HIS A 7 -20.74 -19.00 13.23
C HIS A 7 -19.33 -18.84 13.83
N TYR A 8 -18.32 -18.66 12.98
CA TYR A 8 -16.93 -18.51 13.41
C TYR A 8 -16.15 -17.59 12.48
N PHE A 9 -14.98 -17.15 12.96
CA PHE A 9 -14.05 -16.34 12.19
C PHE A 9 -13.15 -17.27 11.37
N SER A 10 -13.48 -17.43 10.09
CA SER A 10 -12.65 -18.21 9.15
C SER A 10 -11.48 -17.38 8.64
N SER A 11 -10.26 -17.71 9.09
CA SER A 11 -9.02 -17.12 8.58
C SER A 11 -8.73 -17.55 7.15
N ARG A 12 -9.14 -18.76 6.77
CA ARG A 12 -9.04 -19.26 5.40
C ARG A 12 -9.84 -18.42 4.41
N GLY A 13 -11.03 -17.96 4.81
CA GLY A 13 -11.85 -17.07 3.98
C GLY A 13 -11.12 -15.78 3.60
N ILE A 14 -10.32 -15.22 4.51
CA ILE A 14 -9.49 -14.05 4.22
C ILE A 14 -8.40 -14.39 3.20
N ALA A 15 -7.70 -15.51 3.39
CA ALA A 15 -6.66 -15.95 2.46
C ALA A 15 -7.21 -16.19 1.04
N ILE A 16 -8.41 -16.77 0.90
CA ILE A 16 -9.06 -16.96 -0.40
C ILE A 16 -9.38 -15.62 -1.06
N ALA A 17 -9.93 -14.65 -0.32
CA ALA A 17 -10.21 -13.32 -0.86
C ALA A 17 -8.93 -12.60 -1.30
N VAL A 18 -7.85 -12.67 -0.50
CA VAL A 18 -6.53 -12.12 -0.88
C VAL A 18 -6.00 -12.79 -2.14
N GLN A 19 -6.09 -14.12 -2.23
CA GLN A 19 -5.64 -14.88 -3.40
C GLN A 19 -6.38 -14.45 -4.67
N TYR A 20 -7.70 -14.20 -4.59
CA TYR A 20 -8.50 -13.73 -5.72
C TYR A 20 -7.91 -12.46 -6.37
N PHE A 21 -7.57 -11.44 -5.56
CA PHE A 21 -6.97 -10.21 -6.09
C PHE A 21 -5.51 -10.42 -6.50
N TRP A 22 -4.78 -11.30 -5.82
CA TRP A 22 -3.41 -11.64 -6.17
C TRP A 22 -3.31 -12.29 -7.55
N ASP A 23 -4.22 -13.23 -7.87
CA ASP A 23 -4.28 -13.92 -9.16
C ASP A 23 -4.63 -12.97 -10.31
N ARG A 24 -5.33 -11.87 -10.01
CA ARG A 24 -5.62 -10.78 -10.94
C ARG A 24 -4.47 -9.77 -11.09
N GLY A 25 -3.35 -9.99 -10.42
CA GLY A 25 -2.15 -9.16 -10.50
C GLY A 25 -2.08 -8.01 -9.48
N HIS A 26 -3.06 -7.87 -8.58
CA HIS A 26 -3.00 -6.84 -7.54
C HIS A 26 -1.98 -7.22 -6.46
N ARG A 27 -1.18 -6.24 -6.02
CA ARG A 27 -0.15 -6.42 -4.99
C ARG A 27 -0.27 -5.44 -3.83
N ASP A 28 -0.92 -4.30 -4.06
CA ASP A 28 -1.29 -3.34 -3.02
C ASP A 28 -2.60 -3.80 -2.37
N ILE A 29 -2.47 -4.75 -1.44
CA ILE A 29 -3.59 -5.38 -0.72
C ILE A 29 -3.29 -5.27 0.78
N THR A 30 -4.20 -4.65 1.52
CA THR A 30 -4.13 -4.60 2.99
C THR A 30 -5.39 -5.19 3.59
N VAL A 31 -5.23 -6.17 4.46
CA VAL A 31 -6.30 -6.73 5.30
C VAL A 31 -6.20 -6.12 6.70
N PHE A 32 -7.27 -5.55 7.21
CA PHE A 32 -7.34 -5.16 8.61
C PHE A 32 -7.98 -6.27 9.46
N VAL A 33 -7.32 -6.62 10.56
CA VAL A 33 -7.85 -7.54 11.57
C VAL A 33 -7.55 -6.99 12.96
N PRO A 34 -8.53 -6.94 13.89
CA PRO A 34 -8.24 -6.51 15.25
C PRO A 34 -7.25 -7.42 15.97
N GLN A 35 -6.30 -6.83 16.68
CA GLN A 35 -5.22 -7.54 17.38
C GLN A 35 -5.72 -8.69 18.27
N TRP A 36 -6.88 -8.53 18.91
CA TRP A 36 -7.47 -9.57 19.75
C TRP A 36 -7.92 -10.81 18.98
N ARG A 37 -8.27 -10.69 17.69
CA ARG A 37 -8.57 -11.83 16.80
C ARG A 37 -7.30 -12.56 16.38
N PHE A 38 -6.18 -11.85 16.29
CA PHE A 38 -4.89 -12.45 15.94
C PHE A 38 -4.27 -13.22 17.10
N SER A 39 -4.63 -12.85 18.34
CA SER A 39 -4.23 -13.54 19.57
C SER A 39 -5.07 -14.80 19.81
N LYS A 40 -4.99 -15.40 21.01
CA LYS A 40 -5.80 -16.58 21.38
C LYS A 40 -7.30 -16.23 21.45
N ASP A 41 -7.98 -16.32 20.31
CA ASP A 41 -9.44 -16.24 20.19
C ASP A 41 -10.02 -17.61 19.81
N ALA A 42 -10.85 -18.17 20.70
CA ALA A 42 -11.50 -19.47 20.50
C ALA A 42 -12.46 -19.50 19.29
N LYS A 43 -12.92 -18.34 18.80
CA LYS A 43 -13.80 -18.25 17.63
C LYS A 43 -13.04 -18.25 16.30
N VAL A 44 -11.71 -18.14 16.32
CA VAL A 44 -10.88 -18.14 15.11
C VAL A 44 -10.56 -19.57 14.69
N ARG A 45 -10.79 -19.87 13.41
CA ARG A 45 -10.45 -21.16 12.79
C ARG A 45 -9.34 -20.94 11.76
N GLU A 46 -8.40 -21.88 11.72
CA GLU A 46 -7.28 -21.86 10.78
C GLU A 46 -6.39 -20.61 10.91
N GLY A 47 -6.16 -20.16 12.15
CA GLY A 47 -5.43 -18.91 12.46
C GLY A 47 -4.02 -18.78 11.86
N HIS A 48 -3.40 -19.90 11.45
CA HIS A 48 -2.13 -19.89 10.73
C HIS A 48 -2.20 -19.07 9.42
N PHE A 49 -3.36 -18.96 8.77
CA PHE A 49 -3.53 -18.06 7.62
C PHE A 49 -3.35 -16.59 8.01
N LEU A 50 -3.81 -16.16 9.18
CA LEU A 50 -3.57 -14.79 9.65
C LEU A 50 -2.08 -14.57 9.89
N GLN A 51 -1.41 -15.53 10.54
CA GLN A 51 0.04 -15.46 10.78
C GLN A 51 0.80 -15.35 9.45
N LYS A 52 0.41 -16.13 8.44
CA LYS A 52 1.03 -16.07 7.11
C LYS A 52 0.81 -14.72 6.44
N LEU A 53 -0.43 -14.23 6.40
CA LEU A 53 -0.76 -12.93 5.81
C LEU A 53 -0.02 -11.77 6.52
N TYR A 54 0.08 -11.84 7.86
CA TYR A 54 0.84 -10.87 8.65
C TYR A 54 2.33 -10.92 8.31
N SER A 55 2.93 -12.12 8.21
CA SER A 55 4.34 -12.28 7.85
C SER A 55 4.69 -11.82 6.43
N LEU A 56 3.69 -11.79 5.54
CA LEU A 56 3.81 -11.32 4.16
C LEU A 56 3.48 -9.82 4.02
N SER A 57 3.24 -9.11 5.14
CA SER A 57 2.82 -7.71 5.15
C SER A 57 1.52 -7.42 4.41
N LEU A 58 0.65 -8.43 4.25
CA LEU A 58 -0.69 -8.30 3.64
C LEU A 58 -1.78 -8.05 4.68
N LEU A 59 -1.48 -8.23 5.97
CA LEU A 59 -2.40 -8.03 7.07
C LEU A 59 -1.82 -7.04 8.07
N SER A 60 -2.60 -6.00 8.37
CA SER A 60 -2.32 -5.00 9.40
C SER A 60 -3.23 -5.21 10.60
N LEU A 61 -2.65 -5.20 11.80
CA LEU A 61 -3.40 -5.36 13.03
C LEU A 61 -3.91 -4.01 13.52
N THR A 62 -5.21 -3.90 13.73
CA THR A 62 -5.79 -2.69 14.33
C THR A 62 -5.68 -2.75 15.86
N PRO A 63 -5.45 -1.61 16.52
CA PRO A 63 -5.16 -1.58 17.94
C PRO A 63 -6.30 -2.17 18.79
N SER A 64 -5.93 -3.08 19.69
CA SER A 64 -6.81 -3.48 20.79
C SER A 64 -5.97 -3.83 22.02
N ARG A 65 -6.52 -3.58 23.20
CA ARG A 65 -5.86 -3.85 24.49
C ARG A 65 -6.87 -4.38 25.51
N VAL A 66 -6.35 -4.91 26.61
CA VAL A 66 -7.13 -5.28 27.79
C VAL A 66 -6.72 -4.36 28.93
N MET A 67 -7.71 -3.73 29.58
CA MET A 67 -7.53 -2.85 30.73
C MET A 67 -8.59 -3.24 31.75
N ASP A 68 -8.18 -3.58 32.98
CA ASP A 68 -9.07 -4.07 34.05
C ASP A 68 -9.97 -5.25 33.62
N GLY A 69 -9.39 -6.20 32.87
CA GLY A 69 -10.13 -7.35 32.33
C GLY A 69 -11.12 -7.01 31.21
N LYS A 70 -11.34 -5.73 30.91
CA LYS A 70 -12.20 -5.26 29.84
C LYS A 70 -11.38 -5.04 28.57
N ARG A 71 -11.89 -5.59 27.46
CA ARG A 71 -11.32 -5.34 26.14
C ARG A 71 -11.69 -3.94 25.64
N ILE A 72 -10.70 -3.21 25.17
CA ILE A 72 -10.84 -1.95 24.44
C ILE A 72 -10.31 -2.22 23.03
N SER A 73 -11.16 -2.09 22.02
CA SER A 73 -10.78 -2.22 20.61
C SER A 73 -11.05 -0.91 19.90
N SER A 74 -10.10 -0.48 19.07
CA SER A 74 -10.39 0.58 18.12
C SER A 74 -11.42 0.10 17.09
N TYR A 75 -12.10 1.05 16.44
CA TYR A 75 -13.10 0.72 15.44
C TYR A 75 -12.42 0.50 14.08
N ASP A 76 -12.35 -0.76 13.66
CA ASP A 76 -11.53 -1.19 12.51
C ASP A 76 -12.00 -0.59 11.17
N ASP A 77 -13.30 -0.38 11.03
CA ASP A 77 -13.94 0.17 9.83
C ASP A 77 -13.38 1.56 9.48
N ARG A 78 -13.03 2.37 10.50
CA ARG A 78 -12.38 3.67 10.28
C ARG A 78 -11.01 3.55 9.65
N PHE A 79 -10.23 2.52 10.00
CA PHE A 79 -8.93 2.28 9.38
C PHE A 79 -9.09 1.89 7.91
N MET A 80 -10.12 1.10 7.59
CA MET A 80 -10.43 0.72 6.20
C MET A 80 -10.79 1.93 5.36
N VAL A 81 -11.75 2.75 5.81
CA VAL A 81 -12.19 3.94 5.05
C VAL A 81 -11.06 4.96 4.92
N LYS A 82 -10.30 5.20 6.00
CA LYS A 82 -9.17 6.12 5.98
C LYS A 82 -8.04 5.63 5.07
N LEU A 83 -7.71 4.34 5.08
CA LEU A 83 -6.68 3.83 4.16
C LEU A 83 -7.12 3.97 2.70
N ALA A 84 -8.38 3.64 2.41
CA ALA A 84 -8.94 3.82 1.07
C ALA A 84 -8.91 5.30 0.66
N GLU A 85 -9.18 6.22 1.58
CA GLU A 85 -9.08 7.67 1.36
C GLU A 85 -7.67 8.09 0.96
N GLU A 86 -6.65 7.68 1.72
CA GLU A 86 -5.25 8.08 1.52
C GLU A 86 -4.62 7.46 0.27
N THR A 87 -5.01 6.24 -0.08
CA THR A 87 -4.39 5.45 -1.16
C THR A 87 -5.17 5.50 -2.47
N ASP A 88 -6.33 6.16 -2.46
CA ASP A 88 -7.32 6.10 -3.52
C ASP A 88 -7.72 4.66 -3.89
N GLY A 89 -7.89 3.84 -2.86
CA GLY A 89 -8.20 2.41 -2.98
C GLY A 89 -9.69 2.10 -2.89
N ILE A 90 -10.03 0.85 -3.18
CA ILE A 90 -11.36 0.27 -2.98
C ILE A 90 -11.44 -0.51 -1.68
N ILE A 91 -12.65 -0.68 -1.14
CA ILE A 91 -12.92 -1.42 0.09
C ILE A 91 -13.69 -2.70 -0.26
N VAL A 92 -13.16 -3.86 0.13
CA VAL A 92 -13.87 -5.14 -0.03
C VAL A 92 -14.62 -5.47 1.26
N SER A 93 -15.93 -5.25 1.28
CA SER A 93 -16.79 -5.51 2.44
C SER A 93 -18.26 -5.62 2.04
N ASN A 94 -19.04 -6.34 2.83
CA ASN A 94 -20.50 -6.34 2.74
C ASN A 94 -21.16 -5.39 3.73
N ASP A 95 -20.38 -4.81 4.65
CA ASP A 95 -20.86 -3.74 5.52
C ASP A 95 -21.05 -2.45 4.71
N GLN A 96 -22.09 -1.70 5.06
CA GLN A 96 -22.44 -0.43 4.42
C GLN A 96 -21.86 0.78 5.17
N PHE A 97 -21.23 0.58 6.34
CA PHE A 97 -20.52 1.64 7.10
C PHE A 97 -21.35 2.91 7.29
N ARG A 98 -22.65 2.77 7.60
CA ARG A 98 -23.62 3.88 7.58
C ARG A 98 -23.27 5.00 8.55
N ASP A 99 -22.79 4.64 9.73
CA ASP A 99 -22.30 5.58 10.74
C ASP A 99 -21.12 6.40 10.21
N LEU A 100 -20.16 5.76 9.55
CA LEU A 100 -19.01 6.46 8.96
C LEU A 100 -19.41 7.32 7.75
N ALA A 101 -20.41 6.90 6.97
CA ALA A 101 -20.94 7.69 5.86
C ALA A 101 -21.63 8.98 6.34
N GLU A 102 -22.29 8.94 7.50
CA GLU A 102 -22.93 10.12 8.08
C GLU A 102 -21.93 11.12 8.69
N GLU A 103 -20.71 10.67 9.03
CA GLU A 103 -19.69 11.52 9.64
C GLU A 103 -18.96 12.45 8.66
N SER A 104 -18.88 12.09 7.37
CA SER A 104 -18.07 12.82 6.38
C SER A 104 -18.59 12.60 4.96
N GLU A 105 -18.84 13.69 4.23
CA GLU A 105 -19.22 13.63 2.81
C GLU A 105 -18.16 12.90 1.96
N LYS A 106 -16.88 13.06 2.30
CA LYS A 106 -15.79 12.36 1.62
C LYS A 106 -15.86 10.85 1.88
N TRP A 107 -16.11 10.44 3.12
CA TRP A 107 -16.28 9.02 3.45
C TRP A 107 -17.55 8.44 2.82
N MET A 108 -18.64 9.21 2.79
CA MET A 108 -19.84 8.83 2.05
C MET A 108 -19.56 8.56 0.58
N ALA A 109 -18.80 9.42 -0.10
CA ALA A 109 -18.42 9.22 -1.51
C ALA A 109 -17.59 7.93 -1.67
N ILE A 110 -16.60 7.71 -0.80
CA ILE A 110 -15.78 6.48 -0.80
C ILE A 110 -16.64 5.23 -0.65
N ILE A 111 -17.54 5.21 0.33
CA ILE A 111 -18.41 4.06 0.61
C ILE A 111 -19.39 3.83 -0.54
N ARG A 112 -19.90 4.89 -1.16
CA ARG A 112 -20.84 4.79 -2.30
C ARG A 112 -20.16 4.29 -3.57
N GLU A 113 -18.95 4.76 -3.85
CA GLU A 113 -18.33 4.62 -5.17
C GLU A 113 -17.22 3.57 -5.21
N ARG A 114 -16.72 3.13 -4.05
CA ARG A 114 -15.52 2.29 -3.96
C ARG A 114 -15.71 1.09 -3.03
N LEU A 115 -16.93 0.76 -2.64
CA LEU A 115 -17.25 -0.45 -1.88
C LEU A 115 -17.55 -1.61 -2.83
N LEU A 116 -16.79 -2.70 -2.72
CA LEU A 116 -16.94 -3.94 -3.47
C LEU A 116 -17.56 -5.03 -2.59
N PRO A 117 -18.85 -5.36 -2.77
CA PRO A 117 -19.47 -6.48 -2.07
C PRO A 117 -18.98 -7.81 -2.64
N PHE A 118 -19.20 -8.87 -1.88
CA PHE A 118 -18.82 -10.23 -2.26
C PHE A 118 -19.74 -11.27 -1.65
N THR A 119 -19.65 -12.50 -2.15
CA THR A 119 -20.28 -13.68 -1.55
C THR A 119 -19.29 -14.84 -1.49
N PHE A 120 -19.63 -15.82 -0.66
CA PHE A 120 -18.96 -17.11 -0.61
C PHE A 120 -19.95 -18.22 -0.95
N VAL A 121 -19.60 -19.06 -1.93
CA VAL A 121 -20.27 -20.34 -2.20
C VAL A 121 -19.29 -21.45 -1.84
N GLY A 122 -19.39 -21.95 -0.60
CA GLY A 122 -18.35 -22.80 -0.02
C GLY A 122 -17.02 -22.05 0.06
N ASN A 123 -15.99 -22.55 -0.62
CA ASN A 123 -14.67 -21.90 -0.70
C ASN A 123 -14.51 -20.99 -1.94
N LEU A 124 -15.57 -20.77 -2.71
CA LEU A 124 -15.54 -19.89 -3.88
C LEU A 124 -15.84 -18.47 -3.44
N PHE A 125 -14.83 -17.60 -3.48
CA PHE A 125 -15.00 -16.17 -3.32
C PHE A 125 -15.46 -15.56 -4.63
N MET A 126 -16.59 -14.85 -4.60
CA MET A 126 -17.21 -14.29 -5.79
C MET A 126 -17.52 -12.82 -5.54
N VAL A 127 -17.16 -11.96 -6.48
CA VAL A 127 -17.53 -10.54 -6.52
C VAL A 127 -18.42 -10.29 -7.75
N PRO A 128 -19.27 -9.26 -7.74
CA PRO A 128 -20.08 -8.91 -8.92
C PRO A 128 -19.20 -8.37 -10.05
N ASP A 129 -19.56 -8.69 -11.29
CA ASP A 129 -18.96 -8.09 -12.48
C ASP A 129 -19.38 -6.62 -12.67
N ASP A 130 -20.47 -6.20 -12.01
CA ASP A 130 -21.04 -4.86 -11.98
C ASP A 130 -21.11 -4.27 -10.54
N PRO A 131 -19.97 -3.90 -9.92
CA PRO A 131 -19.91 -3.50 -8.50
C PRO A 131 -20.87 -2.37 -8.09
N LEU A 132 -21.16 -1.44 -9.00
CA LEU A 132 -22.08 -0.31 -8.78
C LEU A 132 -23.40 -0.46 -9.56
N GLY A 133 -23.73 -1.69 -9.97
CA GLY A 133 -24.92 -2.04 -10.74
C GLY A 133 -24.82 -1.68 -12.23
N ARG A 134 -25.92 -1.91 -12.95
CA ARG A 134 -26.01 -1.85 -14.43
C ARG A 134 -25.44 -0.59 -15.11
N ASN A 135 -25.49 0.55 -14.43
CA ASN A 135 -25.04 1.83 -14.97
C ASN A 135 -23.63 2.22 -14.48
N GLY A 136 -22.98 1.37 -13.68
CA GLY A 136 -21.65 1.57 -13.16
C GLY A 136 -20.56 0.98 -14.06
N PRO A 137 -19.28 1.12 -13.66
CA PRO A 137 -18.16 0.50 -14.33
C PRO A 137 -18.20 -1.03 -14.17
N MET A 138 -17.61 -1.74 -15.14
CA MET A 138 -17.33 -3.17 -14.99
C MET A 138 -16.24 -3.39 -13.94
N LEU A 139 -16.17 -4.60 -13.38
CA LEU A 139 -15.21 -4.96 -12.33
C LEU A 139 -13.75 -4.63 -12.70
N ASP A 140 -13.34 -4.88 -13.93
CA ASP A 140 -11.97 -4.58 -14.39
C ASP A 140 -11.66 -3.09 -14.39
N GLU A 141 -12.65 -2.24 -14.65
CA GLU A 141 -12.50 -0.78 -14.58
C GLU A 141 -12.54 -0.29 -13.13
N PHE A 142 -13.46 -0.84 -12.34
CA PHE A 142 -13.60 -0.55 -10.92
C PHE A 142 -12.32 -0.84 -10.12
N LEU A 143 -11.57 -1.88 -10.50
CA LEU A 143 -10.34 -2.30 -9.83
C LEU A 143 -9.08 -1.58 -10.35
N LYS A 144 -9.17 -0.75 -11.39
CA LYS A 144 -8.00 0.03 -11.88
C LYS A 144 -7.80 1.25 -10.99
N LYS A 145 -6.54 1.50 -10.61
CA LYS A 145 -6.18 2.81 -10.02
C LYS A 145 -6.40 3.90 -11.07
N PRO A 146 -6.96 5.05 -10.71
CA PRO A 146 -7.04 6.17 -11.62
C PRO A 146 -5.64 6.60 -12.02
N VAL A 147 -5.46 6.85 -13.33
CA VAL A 147 -4.21 7.39 -13.84
C VAL A 147 -4.08 8.79 -13.24
N ARG A 148 -3.11 8.99 -12.35
CA ARG A 148 -2.73 10.34 -11.93
C ARG A 148 -2.34 11.08 -13.19
N ALA A 149 -3.17 12.04 -13.62
CA ALA A 149 -2.79 12.93 -14.69
C ALA A 149 -1.47 13.59 -14.25
N GLN A 150 -0.36 13.22 -14.91
CA GLN A 150 0.80 14.06 -14.86
C GLN A 150 0.38 15.37 -15.50
N GLU A 151 0.14 16.38 -14.67
CA GLU A 151 0.06 17.75 -15.14
C GLU A 151 1.38 18.04 -15.85
N SER A 152 1.35 17.94 -17.18
CA SER A 152 2.44 18.38 -18.02
C SER A 152 2.54 19.89 -17.85
N SER A 153 3.40 20.33 -16.94
CA SER A 153 3.78 21.72 -16.78
C SER A 153 4.52 22.19 -18.03
N LYS A 154 3.75 22.62 -19.04
CA LYS A 154 4.24 23.44 -20.15
C LYS A 154 4.62 24.82 -19.58
N ALA A 155 5.83 24.94 -19.05
CA ALA A 155 6.42 26.24 -18.77
C ALA A 155 6.86 26.88 -20.11
N GLN A 156 6.10 27.87 -20.56
CA GLN A 156 6.50 28.79 -21.62
C GLN A 156 7.52 29.79 -21.05
N HIS A 157 8.67 29.92 -21.71
CA HIS A 157 9.62 31.01 -21.49
C HIS A 157 9.00 32.37 -21.85
N PRO A 158 9.47 33.45 -21.21
CA PRO A 158 10.13 34.47 -22.02
C PRO A 158 11.46 34.97 -21.44
N SER A 159 12.33 35.34 -22.37
CA SER A 159 13.71 35.80 -22.22
C SER A 159 13.84 37.26 -21.79
N ARG A 160 14.94 37.59 -21.10
CA ARG A 160 15.73 38.86 -21.01
C ARG A 160 16.45 38.85 -19.65
N GLY A 161 17.73 39.14 -19.44
CA GLY A 161 18.89 39.60 -20.21
C GLY A 161 19.92 40.10 -19.17
N PHE A 162 21.21 39.76 -19.33
CA PHE A 162 22.49 40.40 -18.91
C PHE A 162 22.52 41.41 -17.71
N THR A 163 23.52 41.51 -16.81
CA THR A 163 24.99 41.35 -16.88
C THR A 163 25.64 41.51 -15.47
N GLU A 164 26.75 40.80 -15.23
CA GLU A 164 28.06 41.19 -14.58
C GLU A 164 28.16 41.76 -13.14
N HIS A 165 28.84 41.06 -12.20
CA HIS A 165 30.26 41.16 -11.73
C HIS A 165 30.22 41.55 -10.21
N SER A 166 31.00 41.06 -9.23
CA SER A 166 32.39 40.57 -9.15
C SER A 166 32.68 39.96 -7.74
N ASN A 167 33.62 39.00 -7.67
CA ASN A 167 34.64 38.66 -6.63
C ASN A 167 34.26 38.67 -5.11
N GLN A 168 34.74 37.79 -4.20
CA GLN A 168 35.91 36.91 -4.14
C GLN A 168 35.80 35.98 -2.90
N GLN A 169 36.39 34.77 -3.01
CA GLN A 169 37.07 33.97 -1.95
C GLN A 169 36.26 33.41 -0.76
N GLN A 170 36.51 32.20 -0.23
CA GLN A 170 37.31 31.04 -0.61
C GLN A 170 36.91 29.91 0.37
N GLY A 171 36.62 28.70 -0.12
CA GLY A 171 36.28 27.55 0.72
C GLY A 171 36.09 26.30 -0.14
N ARG A 172 37.21 25.67 -0.52
CA ARG A 172 37.25 24.44 -1.31
C ARG A 172 36.86 23.24 -0.45
N GLU A 173 35.64 22.75 -0.65
CA GLU A 173 35.38 21.31 -0.73
C GLU A 173 34.54 21.13 -1.99
N GLU A 174 35.11 20.44 -2.98
CA GLU A 174 34.57 20.35 -4.34
C GLU A 174 33.22 19.64 -4.37
N GLU A 175 32.16 20.44 -4.44
CA GLU A 175 30.91 20.09 -5.12
C GLU A 175 31.22 19.80 -6.60
N GLU A 176 31.36 18.53 -6.97
CA GLU A 176 31.13 18.13 -8.35
C GLU A 176 29.63 17.91 -8.57
N LYS A 177 28.93 19.01 -8.85
CA LYS A 177 27.74 18.99 -9.72
C LYS A 177 28.22 18.53 -11.10
N GLY A 178 28.23 17.22 -11.30
CA GLY A 178 28.66 16.57 -12.53
C GLY A 178 27.63 15.57 -13.00
N SER A 179 26.83 16.01 -13.97
CA SER A 179 26.34 15.28 -15.15
C SER A 179 25.59 13.95 -14.95
N GLY A 180 24.57 13.70 -15.78
CA GLY A 180 23.78 12.48 -15.81
C GLY A 180 24.55 11.23 -16.26
N GLY A 181 25.61 10.88 -15.53
CA GLY A 181 26.44 9.68 -15.72
C GLY A 181 26.24 8.64 -14.61
N ILE A 182 26.84 7.46 -14.84
CA ILE A 182 26.84 6.32 -13.92
C ILE A 182 27.38 6.75 -12.55
N ARG A 183 26.76 6.27 -11.47
CA ARG A 183 27.18 6.54 -10.08
C ARG A 183 28.60 6.04 -9.82
N LYS A 184 29.39 6.83 -9.08
CA LYS A 184 30.75 6.44 -8.66
C LYS A 184 30.67 5.35 -7.57
N THR A 185 31.73 4.56 -7.39
CA THR A 185 31.80 3.46 -6.40
C THR A 185 31.47 3.94 -4.98
N ARG A 186 32.04 5.07 -4.56
CA ARG A 186 31.80 5.66 -3.23
C ARG A 186 30.34 6.06 -3.00
N GLU A 187 29.64 6.52 -4.04
CA GLU A 187 28.21 6.84 -3.96
C GLU A 187 27.36 5.56 -3.87
N THR A 188 27.73 4.53 -4.63
CA THR A 188 27.05 3.23 -4.60
C THR A 188 27.17 2.58 -3.22
N GLU A 189 28.35 2.61 -2.61
CA GLU A 189 28.58 2.12 -1.24
C GLU A 189 27.81 2.91 -0.17
N ARG A 190 27.64 4.22 -0.37
CA ARG A 190 26.82 5.05 0.52
C ARG A 190 25.35 4.63 0.45
N LEU A 191 24.80 4.51 -0.76
CA LEU A 191 23.41 4.10 -0.96
C LEU A 191 23.17 2.66 -0.48
N ARG A 192 24.12 1.75 -0.70
CA ARG A 192 24.09 0.38 -0.18
C ARG A 192 23.91 0.35 1.34
N ARG A 193 24.71 1.12 2.08
CA ARG A 193 24.62 1.19 3.54
C ARG A 193 23.26 1.71 4.01
N GLN A 194 22.78 2.80 3.41
CA GLN A 194 21.50 3.38 3.78
C GLN A 194 20.32 2.46 3.47
N LEU A 195 20.36 1.74 2.35
CA LEU A 195 19.33 0.77 2.01
C LEU A 195 19.35 -0.43 2.98
N LEU A 196 20.52 -0.91 3.40
CA LEU A 196 20.62 -2.02 4.35
C LEU A 196 20.23 -1.67 5.79
N GLU A 197 20.15 -0.40 6.16
CA GLU A 197 19.52 0.01 7.43
C GLU A 197 18.02 -0.32 7.45
N VAL A 198 17.35 -0.26 6.30
CA VAL A 198 15.93 -0.55 6.15
C VAL A 198 15.69 -2.00 5.72
N PHE A 199 16.47 -2.49 4.76
CA PHE A 199 16.38 -3.83 4.16
C PHE A 199 17.42 -4.79 4.76
N TRP A 200 17.47 -4.86 6.08
CA TRP A 200 18.47 -5.66 6.79
C TRP A 200 18.50 -7.13 6.34
N GLY A 201 19.70 -7.66 6.09
CA GLY A 201 19.92 -9.05 5.67
C GLY A 201 19.53 -9.35 4.21
N GLN A 202 19.24 -8.33 3.39
CA GLN A 202 18.90 -8.47 1.98
C GLN A 202 20.03 -8.02 1.04
N ASP A 203 21.29 -8.26 1.43
CA ASP A 203 22.50 -7.85 0.71
C ASP A 203 22.44 -8.15 -0.79
N HIS A 204 22.09 -9.38 -1.16
CA HIS A 204 22.00 -9.78 -2.58
C HIS A 204 20.96 -8.99 -3.37
N LYS A 205 19.83 -8.64 -2.76
CA LYS A 205 18.79 -7.85 -3.44
C LYS A 205 19.23 -6.39 -3.61
N VAL A 206 19.82 -5.82 -2.55
CA VAL A 206 20.35 -4.45 -2.55
C VAL A 206 21.45 -4.32 -3.60
N ASP A 207 22.40 -5.25 -3.64
CA ASP A 207 23.49 -5.26 -4.61
C ASP A 207 22.98 -5.38 -6.05
N PHE A 208 21.97 -6.23 -6.27
CA PHE A 208 21.34 -6.39 -7.58
C PHE A 208 20.66 -5.11 -8.08
N ILE A 209 19.88 -4.42 -7.24
CA ILE A 209 19.24 -3.15 -7.64
C ILE A 209 20.26 -2.07 -7.92
N LEU A 210 21.28 -1.96 -7.09
CA LEU A 210 22.31 -0.93 -7.29
C LEU A 210 23.08 -1.16 -8.60
N GLN A 211 23.27 -2.40 -9.01
CA GLN A 211 23.86 -2.74 -10.32
C GLN A 211 22.88 -2.50 -11.48
N ARG A 212 21.59 -2.88 -11.31
CA ARG A 212 20.56 -2.73 -12.34
C ARG A 212 20.19 -1.28 -12.63
N GLU A 213 20.24 -0.42 -11.60
CA GLU A 213 19.92 1.01 -11.68
C GLU A 213 21.18 1.87 -11.45
N PRO A 214 22.19 1.82 -12.35
CA PRO A 214 23.50 2.46 -12.11
C PRO A 214 23.43 3.99 -12.11
N TYR A 215 22.34 4.58 -12.61
CA TYR A 215 22.13 6.03 -12.68
C TYR A 215 21.26 6.58 -11.54
N CYS A 216 20.45 5.72 -10.91
CA CYS A 216 19.49 6.16 -9.89
C CYS A 216 20.19 6.44 -8.56
N ARG A 217 20.09 7.68 -8.11
CA ARG A 217 20.67 8.17 -6.84
C ARG A 217 19.62 8.41 -5.75
N ASP A 218 18.34 8.36 -6.13
CA ASP A 218 17.23 8.58 -5.23
C ASP A 218 16.98 7.31 -4.41
N ILE A 219 17.18 7.42 -3.10
CA ILE A 219 17.03 6.30 -2.18
C ILE A 219 15.59 5.78 -2.14
N ASN A 220 14.59 6.64 -2.37
CA ASN A 220 13.19 6.24 -2.35
C ASN A 220 12.86 5.41 -3.59
N GLN A 221 13.34 5.82 -4.76
CA GLN A 221 13.19 5.06 -6.01
C GLN A 221 13.93 3.73 -5.95
N LEU A 222 15.14 3.70 -5.38
CA LEU A 222 15.87 2.44 -5.17
C LEU A 222 15.15 1.53 -4.15
N SER A 223 14.54 2.09 -3.12
CA SER A 223 13.73 1.34 -2.14
C SER A 223 12.46 0.76 -2.79
N GLU A 224 11.79 1.52 -3.65
CA GLU A 224 10.64 1.06 -4.42
C GLU A 224 11.03 -0.05 -5.41
N ALA A 225 12.17 0.10 -6.09
CA ALA A 225 12.73 -0.93 -6.97
C ALA A 225 13.08 -2.20 -6.20
N LEU A 226 13.59 -2.08 -4.97
CA LEU A 226 13.86 -3.22 -4.08
C LEU A 226 12.59 -3.94 -3.64
N LEU A 227 11.57 -3.17 -3.25
CA LEU A 227 10.27 -3.71 -2.83
C LEU A 227 9.52 -4.39 -3.98
N SER A 228 9.78 -4.00 -5.22
CA SER A 228 9.18 -4.59 -6.42
C SER A 228 9.95 -5.79 -6.99
N LEU A 229 11.10 -6.16 -6.42
CA LEU A 229 11.85 -7.34 -6.83
C LEU A 229 11.37 -8.63 -6.18
N ASN A 230 10.92 -9.55 -7.03
CA ASN A 230 10.67 -10.94 -6.68
C ASN A 230 11.93 -11.77 -6.99
N PHE A 231 12.56 -12.32 -5.96
CA PHE A 231 13.59 -13.37 -6.06
C PHE A 231 12.97 -14.70 -5.64
#